data_AF-A0A6A5X552-F1
#
_entry.id   AF-A0A6A5X552-F1
#
_cell.length_a   1.000
_cell.length_b   1.000
_cell.length_c   1.000
_cell.angle_alpha   90.00
_cell.angle_beta   90.00
_cell.angle_gamma   90.00
#
_symmetry.space_group_name_H-M   'P 1'
#
loop_
_entity.id
_entity.type
_entity.pdbx_description
1 polymer ?
#
loop_
_entity_poly.entity_id
_entity_poly.type
_entity_poly.pdbx_seq_one_letter_code
_entity_poly.pdbx_strand_id
1 'polypeptide(L)'
;MPAVYNALRKDGLSNHKAWRVSFIVPGILIVFVAVCLLTLCPDTPTGKWSERFAATDENLRRHSVSGIVQVPGAITDAPTLDKPSDLSESDKPHGWKDNEAQATDHEMLDTARGEVVQKPSFHEVMRVMSSPQTLVTAACYFCTFGAELAINSILGNYYTKNFPTLTLQESGNWAAMFGLLNGVMRPLGGFISDLVYRRTHSVWAKKIVLHIYGLLTGVFLIAIGVTNPHSQTTMFGLVAGLAIFLEGGNGADFGLVPHVHPHANGIVSGFTGAAGNFGGIIFAIIFRYNGKDYAKVFWIIGVITVALNLAVGWIKPIPKGQIGGR
;
A
#
# COMPACT_ATOMS: atom_id res chain seq x y z
N MET A 1 -16.02 -1.20 20.05
CA MET A 1 -17.30 -0.51 20.36
C MET A 1 -18.05 -1.11 21.56
N PRO A 2 -18.18 -2.45 21.72
CA PRO A 2 -18.91 -3.03 22.86
C PRO A 2 -18.35 -2.62 24.23
N ALA A 3 -17.03 -2.46 24.35
CA ALA A 3 -16.40 -2.00 25.60
C ALA A 3 -16.81 -0.57 26.01
N VAL A 4 -16.77 0.39 25.07
CA VAL A 4 -17.20 1.78 25.30
C VAL A 4 -18.70 1.83 25.61
N TYR A 5 -19.50 1.09 24.85
CA TYR A 5 -20.93 0.96 25.10
C TYR A 5 -21.22 0.43 26.51
N ASN A 6 -20.53 -0.64 26.93
CA ASN A 6 -20.73 -1.24 28.25
C ASN A 6 -20.23 -0.35 29.39
N ALA A 7 -19.18 0.45 29.18
CA ALA A 7 -18.75 1.47 30.14
C ALA A 7 -19.84 2.53 30.33
N LEU A 8 -20.37 3.09 29.24
CA LEU A 8 -21.46 4.07 29.28
C LEU A 8 -22.75 3.51 29.90
N ARG A 9 -23.02 2.21 29.67
CA ARG A 9 -24.13 1.49 30.31
C ARG A 9 -23.93 1.35 31.83
N LYS A 10 -22.70 1.08 32.28
CA LYS A 10 -22.37 1.02 33.72
C LYS A 10 -22.52 2.39 34.38
N ASP A 11 -22.24 3.47 33.65
CA ASP A 11 -22.42 4.86 34.09
C ASP A 11 -23.90 5.32 34.06
N GLY A 12 -24.84 4.41 33.79
CA GLY A 12 -26.28 4.67 33.90
C GLY A 12 -26.96 5.17 32.62
N LEU A 13 -26.26 5.22 31.48
CA LEU A 13 -26.90 5.64 30.22
C LEU A 13 -27.89 4.58 29.69
N SER A 14 -29.00 5.06 29.12
CA SER A 14 -29.96 4.20 28.43
C SER A 14 -29.37 3.61 27.15
N ASN A 15 -29.86 2.43 26.72
CA ASN A 15 -29.32 1.69 25.57
C ASN A 15 -29.17 2.55 24.31
N HIS A 16 -30.19 3.35 23.97
CA HIS A 16 -30.16 4.21 22.80
C HIS A 16 -29.13 5.34 22.91
N LYS A 17 -28.98 5.96 24.09
CA LYS A 17 -28.00 7.02 24.30
C LYS A 17 -26.58 6.48 24.30
N ALA A 18 -26.33 5.37 25.02
CA ALA A 18 -25.02 4.73 25.10
C ALA A 18 -24.50 4.32 23.70
N TRP A 19 -25.37 3.80 22.83
CA TRP A 19 -25.00 3.44 21.46
C TRP A 19 -24.54 4.66 20.64
N ARG A 20 -25.31 5.75 20.67
CA ARG A 20 -24.96 6.99 19.93
C ARG A 20 -23.68 7.64 20.45
N VAL A 21 -23.54 7.74 21.77
CA VAL A 21 -22.36 8.34 22.42
C VAL A 21 -21.11 7.51 22.15
N SER A 22 -21.23 6.20 21.97
CA SER A 22 -20.09 5.34 21.61
C SER A 22 -19.45 5.72 20.26
N PHE A 23 -20.20 6.32 19.32
CA PHE A 23 -19.66 6.80 18.03
C PHE A 23 -18.90 8.12 18.12
N ILE A 24 -19.06 8.87 19.22
CA ILE A 24 -18.31 10.11 19.44
C ILE A 24 -16.82 9.79 19.61
N VAL A 25 -16.48 8.67 20.27
CA VAL A 25 -15.09 8.27 20.52
C VAL A 25 -14.30 8.07 19.21
N PRO A 26 -14.74 7.25 18.23
CA PRO A 26 -14.11 7.21 16.91
C PRO A 26 -14.06 8.57 16.22
N GLY A 27 -15.11 9.39 16.33
CA GLY A 27 -15.15 10.72 15.74
C GLY A 27 -14.03 11.64 16.27
N ILE A 28 -13.82 11.67 17.59
CA ILE A 28 -12.74 12.43 18.22
C ILE A 28 -11.38 11.94 17.74
N LEU A 29 -11.18 10.61 17.67
CA LEU A 29 -9.93 10.03 17.19
C LEU A 29 -9.65 10.41 15.72
N ILE A 30 -10.66 10.38 14.86
CA ILE A 30 -10.53 10.76 13.45
C ILE A 30 -10.19 12.26 13.33
N VAL A 31 -10.89 13.13 14.07
CA VAL A 31 -10.62 14.58 14.06
C VAL A 31 -9.22 14.88 14.59
N PHE A 32 -8.81 14.22 15.68
CA PHE A 32 -7.47 14.35 16.22
C PHE A 32 -6.40 13.95 15.19
N VAL A 33 -6.55 12.78 14.55
CA VAL A 33 -5.63 12.32 13.50
C VAL A 33 -5.62 13.29 12.32
N ALA A 34 -6.78 13.81 11.90
CA ALA A 34 -6.87 14.80 10.82
C ALA A 34 -6.13 16.10 11.18
N VAL A 35 -6.26 16.60 12.41
CA VAL A 35 -5.51 17.77 12.89
C VAL A 35 -4.01 17.49 12.97
N CYS A 36 -3.60 16.29 13.41
CA CYS A 36 -2.19 15.89 13.39
C CYS A 36 -1.64 15.84 11.96
N LEU A 37 -2.39 15.30 11.00
CA LEU A 37 -1.98 15.29 9.59
C LEU A 37 -1.81 16.72 9.07
N LEU A 38 -2.74 17.64 9.39
CA LEU A 38 -2.65 19.04 8.96
C LEU A 38 -1.51 19.82 9.61
N THR A 39 -1.13 19.48 10.85
CA THR A 39 -0.11 20.25 11.60
C THR A 39 1.29 19.65 11.52
N LEU A 40 1.41 18.33 11.33
CA LEU A 40 2.68 17.59 11.39
C LEU A 40 3.16 17.04 10.04
N CYS A 41 2.30 16.91 9.02
CA CYS A 41 2.73 16.44 7.70
C CYS A 41 3.05 17.62 6.77
N PRO A 42 4.30 17.77 6.30
CA PRO A 42 4.61 18.72 5.23
C PRO A 42 3.97 18.27 3.91
N ASP A 43 3.34 19.19 3.16
CA ASP A 43 2.49 18.92 1.99
C ASP A 43 3.17 18.11 0.87
N THR A 44 4.49 18.22 0.69
CA THR A 44 5.31 17.32 -0.14
C THR A 44 6.78 17.38 0.32
N PRO A 45 7.62 16.38 -0.01
CA PRO A 45 9.08 16.47 0.19
C PRO A 45 9.73 17.67 -0.52
N THR A 46 9.03 18.30 -1.48
CA THR A 46 9.47 19.48 -2.26
C THR A 46 8.86 20.80 -1.78
N GLY A 47 8.12 20.83 -0.67
CA GLY A 47 7.45 22.04 -0.16
C GLY A 47 6.03 22.24 -0.69
N LYS A 48 5.60 23.50 -0.93
CA LYS A 48 4.25 23.77 -1.43
C LYS A 48 4.12 23.34 -2.89
N TRP A 49 3.01 22.70 -3.25
CA TRP A 49 2.73 22.26 -4.62
C TRP A 49 2.82 23.38 -5.68
N SER A 50 2.52 24.63 -5.30
CA SER A 50 2.66 25.82 -6.15
C SER A 50 4.11 26.13 -6.52
N GLU A 51 5.06 25.73 -5.69
CA GLU A 51 6.49 26.05 -5.80
C GLU A 51 7.30 24.90 -6.41
N ARG A 52 6.64 23.82 -6.84
CA ARG A 52 7.30 22.61 -7.36
C ARG A 52 8.30 22.89 -8.50
N PHE A 53 8.01 23.88 -9.35
CA PHE A 53 8.89 24.25 -10.46
C PHE A 53 10.15 24.96 -9.95
N ALA A 54 10.03 25.80 -8.92
CA ALA A 54 11.18 26.45 -8.29
C ALA A 54 12.06 25.45 -7.52
N ALA A 55 11.46 24.49 -6.83
CA ALA A 55 12.19 23.41 -6.15
C ALA A 55 12.92 22.48 -7.15
N THR A 56 12.29 22.21 -8.31
CA THR A 56 12.91 21.44 -9.40
C THR A 56 14.11 22.19 -9.98
N ASP A 57 13.94 23.48 -10.30
CA ASP A 57 15.01 24.33 -10.82
C ASP A 57 16.17 24.47 -9.83
N GLU A 58 15.89 24.53 -8.52
CA GLU A 58 16.91 24.59 -7.49
C GLU A 58 17.67 23.27 -7.33
N ASN A 59 16.99 22.12 -7.37
CA ASN A 59 17.65 20.81 -7.37
C ASN A 59 18.55 20.61 -8.60
N LEU A 60 18.08 21.02 -9.79
CA LEU A 60 18.89 21.01 -11.02
C LEU A 60 20.14 21.91 -10.90
N ARG A 61 19.99 23.09 -10.30
CA ARG A 61 21.11 24.01 -10.05
C ARG A 61 22.12 23.48 -9.03
N ARG A 62 21.66 22.81 -7.97
CA ARG A 62 22.52 22.20 -6.94
C ARG A 62 23.41 21.10 -7.49
N HIS A 63 22.99 20.43 -8.57
CA HIS A 63 23.77 19.38 -9.23
C HIS A 63 24.64 19.88 -10.41
N SER A 64 24.85 21.19 -10.56
CA SER A 64 25.73 21.81 -11.58
C SER A 64 25.44 21.43 -13.05
N VAL A 65 24.28 20.87 -13.36
CA VAL A 65 23.85 20.63 -14.74
C VAL A 65 23.28 21.93 -15.31
N SER A 66 24.10 22.65 -16.07
CA SER A 66 23.63 23.80 -16.86
C SER A 66 22.93 23.29 -18.13
N GLY A 67 21.62 23.10 -18.05
CA GLY A 67 20.78 22.75 -19.18
C GLY A 67 19.34 23.20 -18.96
N ILE A 68 18.83 24.05 -19.85
CA ILE A 68 17.41 24.38 -19.88
C ILE A 68 16.67 23.09 -20.28
N VAL A 69 15.83 22.55 -19.39
CA VAL A 69 14.92 21.47 -19.75
C VAL A 69 13.86 22.05 -20.67
N GLN A 70 14.11 22.06 -21.98
CA GLN A 70 13.02 22.16 -22.94
C GLN A 70 12.21 20.88 -22.82
N VAL A 71 10.98 21.00 -22.34
CA VAL A 71 9.96 19.96 -22.44
C VAL A 71 9.50 19.93 -23.90
N PRO A 72 9.71 18.85 -24.68
CA PRO A 72 9.07 18.73 -25.99
C PRO A 72 7.56 18.74 -25.77
N GLY A 73 6.93 19.82 -26.22
CA GLY A 73 5.48 19.96 -26.19
C GLY A 73 4.88 19.14 -27.32
N ALA A 74 4.49 17.91 -27.00
CA ALA A 74 3.83 16.93 -27.89
C ALA A 74 4.75 15.98 -28.68
N ILE A 75 4.23 14.76 -28.88
CA ILE A 75 4.92 13.57 -29.41
C ILE A 75 5.15 13.65 -30.95
N THR A 76 5.08 14.84 -31.56
CA THR A 76 5.39 15.02 -32.99
C THR A 76 6.68 15.78 -33.27
N ASP A 77 7.32 16.36 -32.26
CA ASP A 77 8.55 17.13 -32.50
C ASP A 77 9.78 16.21 -32.48
N ALA A 78 10.40 16.08 -33.65
CA ALA A 78 11.68 15.39 -33.81
C ALA A 78 12.80 16.16 -33.07
N PRO A 79 13.77 15.47 -32.47
CA PRO A 79 14.87 16.14 -31.78
C PRO A 79 15.74 16.91 -32.78
N THR A 80 15.82 18.22 -32.62
CA THR A 80 16.84 19.04 -33.30
C THR A 80 18.18 18.84 -32.57
N LEU A 81 19.12 18.20 -33.27
CA LEU A 81 20.53 18.12 -32.88
C LEU A 81 21.18 19.49 -33.05
N ASP A 82 21.21 20.30 -31.99
CA ASP A 82 22.11 21.44 -31.94
C ASP A 82 23.51 20.99 -31.47
N LYS A 83 24.53 21.46 -32.21
CA LYS A 83 25.95 21.14 -32.03
C LYS A 83 26.47 21.53 -30.65
N PRO A 84 27.47 20.82 -30.10
CA PRO A 84 28.06 21.20 -28.83
C PRO A 84 28.85 22.50 -28.98
N SER A 85 28.50 23.50 -28.18
CA SER A 85 29.32 24.70 -27.98
C SER A 85 30.43 24.38 -26.98
N ASP A 86 31.67 24.56 -27.44
CA ASP A 86 32.91 24.49 -26.65
C ASP A 86 32.83 25.38 -25.39
N LEU A 87 32.97 24.78 -24.21
CA LEU A 87 33.30 25.51 -22.98
C LEU A 87 34.33 24.72 -22.15
N SER A 88 35.59 25.08 -22.41
CA SER A 88 36.78 25.11 -21.55
C SER A 88 36.80 24.31 -20.24
N GLU A 89 37.80 23.41 -20.16
CA GLU A 89 38.47 22.99 -18.93
C GLU A 89 38.76 24.18 -17.99
N SER A 90 38.23 24.13 -16.77
CA SER A 90 38.91 24.69 -15.61
C SER A 90 38.46 23.96 -14.34
N ASP A 91 39.28 23.00 -13.93
CA ASP A 91 39.25 22.41 -12.60
C ASP A 91 39.36 23.47 -11.51
N LYS A 92 38.51 23.37 -10.47
CA LYS A 92 38.94 23.59 -9.08
C LYS A 92 38.25 22.60 -8.14
N PRO A 93 38.99 21.84 -7.31
CA PRO A 93 38.40 20.94 -6.35
C PRO A 93 38.06 21.72 -5.07
N HIS A 94 36.77 21.77 -4.69
CA HIS A 94 36.38 22.18 -3.34
C HIS A 94 35.82 21.00 -2.58
N GLY A 95 36.49 20.72 -1.47
CA GLY A 95 36.34 19.52 -0.67
C GLY A 95 35.00 19.47 0.05
N TRP A 96 34.21 18.50 -0.33
CA TRP A 96 33.29 17.83 0.55
C TRP A 96 33.37 16.33 0.25
N LYS A 97 33.61 15.50 1.26
CA LYS A 97 33.63 14.04 1.11
C LYS A 97 32.19 13.55 1.05
N ASP A 98 31.58 13.60 -0.14
CA ASP A 98 30.34 12.88 -0.39
C ASP A 98 30.67 11.43 -0.76
N ASN A 99 30.14 10.50 0.04
CA ASN A 99 30.14 9.06 -0.25
C ASN A 99 28.95 8.68 -1.14
N GLU A 100 28.45 9.60 -1.97
CA GLU A 100 27.47 9.26 -2.99
C GLU A 100 28.22 8.69 -4.19
N ALA A 101 27.86 7.48 -4.59
CA ALA A 101 28.37 6.88 -5.80
C ALA A 101 28.16 7.86 -6.95
N GLN A 102 29.22 8.18 -7.70
CA GLN A 102 29.14 9.04 -8.89
C GLN A 102 28.21 8.39 -9.92
N ALA A 103 26.92 8.71 -9.82
CA ALA A 103 25.95 8.45 -10.86
C ALA A 103 26.30 9.36 -12.04
N THR A 104 26.25 8.82 -13.26
CA THR A 104 26.62 9.59 -14.46
C THR A 104 25.60 10.72 -14.67
N ASP A 105 25.98 11.87 -15.22
CA ASP A 105 25.08 13.04 -15.40
C ASP A 105 23.73 12.70 -16.08
N HIS A 106 23.72 11.65 -16.92
CA HIS A 106 22.53 11.10 -17.57
C HIS A 106 21.58 10.37 -16.59
N GLU A 107 22.13 9.62 -15.63
CA GLU A 107 21.39 8.92 -14.57
C GLU A 107 20.82 9.92 -13.56
N MET A 108 21.53 11.03 -13.32
CA MET A 108 21.06 12.13 -12.50
C MET A 108 19.93 12.92 -13.19
N LEU A 109 20.03 13.18 -14.50
CA LEU A 109 18.96 13.80 -15.30
C LEU A 109 17.69 12.94 -15.36
N ASP A 110 17.84 11.62 -15.49
CA ASP A 110 16.72 10.69 -15.51
C ASP A 110 16.10 10.50 -14.11
N THR A 111 16.90 10.57 -13.04
CA THR A 111 16.42 10.63 -11.66
C THR A 111 15.61 11.92 -11.41
N ALA A 112 16.13 13.07 -11.85
CA ALA A 112 15.45 14.36 -11.75
C ALA A 112 14.14 14.40 -12.55
N ARG A 113 14.09 13.76 -13.74
CA ARG A 113 12.85 13.60 -14.53
C ARG A 113 11.82 12.70 -13.84
N GLY A 114 12.26 11.75 -13.01
CA GLY A 114 11.39 10.92 -12.18
C GLY A 114 10.76 11.65 -10.99
N GLU A 115 11.37 12.75 -10.54
CA GLU A 115 10.91 13.53 -9.37
C GLU A 115 9.89 14.63 -9.71
N VAL A 116 9.82 15.06 -10.98
CA VAL A 116 8.88 16.11 -11.40
C VAL A 116 7.51 15.50 -11.71
N VAL A 117 6.61 15.57 -10.73
CA VAL A 117 5.21 15.16 -10.89
C VAL A 117 4.52 16.07 -11.93
N GLN A 118 4.42 15.61 -13.18
CA GLN A 118 3.64 16.28 -14.22
C GLN A 118 2.14 16.05 -13.99
N LYS A 119 1.30 17.00 -14.41
CA LYS A 119 -0.16 16.76 -14.45
C LYS A 119 -0.43 15.72 -15.54
N PRO A 120 -0.86 14.49 -15.19
CA PRO A 120 -0.98 13.44 -16.18
C PRO A 120 -2.16 13.71 -17.11
N SER A 121 -1.98 13.48 -18.41
CA SER A 121 -3.08 13.50 -19.37
C SER A 121 -4.01 12.30 -19.12
N PHE A 122 -5.31 12.41 -19.42
CA PHE A 122 -6.26 11.30 -19.25
C PHE A 122 -5.82 10.02 -19.98
N HIS A 123 -5.22 10.17 -21.15
CA HIS A 123 -4.67 9.04 -21.91
C HIS A 123 -3.50 8.37 -21.19
N GLU A 124 -2.64 9.15 -20.53
CA GLU A 124 -1.52 8.66 -19.75
C GLU A 124 -1.99 7.95 -18.49
N VAL A 125 -2.97 8.51 -17.77
CA VAL A 125 -3.62 7.86 -16.63
C VAL A 125 -4.12 6.47 -17.01
N MET A 126 -4.87 6.36 -18.11
CA MET A 126 -5.42 5.08 -18.57
C MET A 126 -4.32 4.08 -18.97
N ARG A 127 -3.24 4.57 -19.59
CA ARG A 127 -2.09 3.74 -19.98
C ARG A 127 -1.34 3.21 -18.76
N VAL A 128 -1.11 4.04 -17.73
CA VAL A 128 -0.44 3.65 -16.49
C VAL A 128 -1.29 2.67 -15.68
N MET A 129 -2.61 2.91 -15.59
CA MET A 129 -3.56 1.99 -14.93
C MET A 129 -3.63 0.63 -15.62
N SER A 130 -3.64 0.62 -16.96
CA SER A 130 -3.72 -0.62 -17.75
C SER A 130 -2.37 -1.33 -17.90
N SER A 131 -1.30 -0.78 -17.32
CA SER A 131 0.01 -1.42 -17.39
C SER A 131 0.02 -2.72 -16.57
N PRO A 132 0.58 -3.82 -17.09
CA PRO A 132 0.61 -5.09 -16.38
C PRO A 132 1.21 -4.99 -14.97
N GLN A 133 2.17 -4.08 -14.78
CA GLN A 133 2.87 -3.89 -13.51
C GLN A 133 1.98 -3.23 -12.46
N THR A 134 1.23 -2.20 -12.83
CA THR A 134 0.20 -1.59 -11.96
C THR A 134 -0.91 -2.59 -11.64
N LEU A 135 -1.25 -3.47 -12.60
CA LEU A 135 -2.21 -4.55 -12.36
C LEU A 135 -1.69 -5.59 -11.35
N VAL A 136 -0.37 -5.82 -11.24
CA VAL A 136 0.19 -6.72 -10.21
C VAL A 136 -0.08 -6.16 -8.82
N THR A 137 0.29 -4.91 -8.54
CA THR A 137 0.06 -4.30 -7.21
C THR A 137 -1.43 -4.20 -6.92
N ALA A 138 -2.23 -3.79 -7.91
CA ALA A 138 -3.68 -3.75 -7.78
C ALA A 138 -4.30 -5.12 -7.46
N ALA A 139 -3.85 -6.20 -8.12
CA ALA A 139 -4.36 -7.56 -7.87
C ALA A 139 -3.91 -8.11 -6.51
N CYS A 140 -2.66 -7.88 -6.11
CA CYS A 140 -2.16 -8.25 -4.79
C CYS A 140 -2.95 -7.52 -3.69
N TYR A 141 -3.11 -6.20 -3.82
CA TYR A 141 -3.84 -5.37 -2.85
C TYR A 141 -5.34 -5.66 -2.82
N PHE A 142 -5.95 -5.99 -3.97
CA PHE A 142 -7.31 -6.51 -4.06
C PHE A 142 -7.48 -7.74 -3.16
N CYS A 143 -6.51 -8.66 -3.18
CA CYS A 143 -6.57 -9.87 -2.37
C CYS A 143 -6.29 -9.59 -0.88
N THR A 144 -5.27 -8.80 -0.56
CA THR A 144 -4.87 -8.57 0.83
C THR A 144 -5.78 -7.56 1.53
N PHE A 145 -5.81 -6.30 1.10
CA PHE A 145 -6.64 -5.27 1.73
C PHE A 145 -8.13 -5.55 1.55
N GLY A 146 -8.53 -6.09 0.39
CA GLY A 146 -9.90 -6.51 0.19
C GLY A 146 -10.33 -7.61 1.17
N ALA A 147 -9.53 -8.66 1.36
CA ALA A 147 -9.87 -9.70 2.33
C ALA A 147 -9.85 -9.14 3.75
N GLU A 148 -8.94 -8.23 4.07
CA GLU A 148 -8.88 -7.55 5.37
C GLU A 148 -10.18 -6.81 5.69
N LEU A 149 -10.70 -6.00 4.76
CA LEU A 149 -11.95 -5.27 4.94
C LEU A 149 -13.13 -6.21 5.17
N ALA A 150 -13.23 -7.26 4.35
CA ALA A 150 -14.32 -8.24 4.46
C ALA A 150 -14.26 -9.02 5.78
N ILE A 151 -13.07 -9.49 6.17
CA ILE A 151 -12.86 -10.27 7.40
C ILE A 151 -13.13 -9.40 8.64
N ASN A 152 -12.63 -8.16 8.68
CA ASN A 152 -12.91 -7.22 9.76
C ASN A 152 -14.41 -7.03 10.00
N SER A 153 -15.19 -6.98 8.93
CA SER A 153 -16.64 -6.77 9.02
C SER A 153 -17.41 -7.97 9.62
N ILE A 154 -16.85 -9.17 9.56
CA ILE A 154 -17.55 -10.42 9.93
C ILE A 154 -16.93 -11.14 11.13
N LEU A 155 -15.71 -10.79 11.53
CA LEU A 155 -14.93 -11.52 12.53
C LEU A 155 -15.63 -11.66 13.89
N GLY A 156 -16.31 -10.61 14.35
CA GLY A 156 -17.11 -10.68 15.59
C GLY A 156 -18.28 -11.68 15.49
N ASN A 157 -18.99 -11.69 14.36
CA ASN A 157 -20.06 -12.65 14.14
C ASN A 157 -19.52 -14.08 14.00
N TYR A 158 -18.33 -14.23 13.42
CA TYR A 158 -17.63 -15.52 13.31
C TYR A 158 -17.27 -16.09 14.69
N TYR A 159 -16.72 -15.29 15.58
CA TYR A 159 -16.40 -15.71 16.95
C TYR A 159 -17.64 -16.04 17.77
N THR A 160 -18.68 -15.21 17.70
CA THR A 160 -19.93 -15.48 18.42
C THR A 160 -20.64 -16.74 17.90
N LYS A 161 -20.53 -17.05 16.60
CA LYS A 161 -21.09 -18.29 16.05
C LYS A 161 -20.34 -19.53 16.54
N ASN A 162 -19.01 -19.50 16.54
CA ASN A 162 -18.20 -20.67 16.89
C ASN A 162 -18.08 -20.87 18.42
N PHE A 163 -18.14 -19.80 19.19
CA PHE A 163 -18.03 -19.83 20.65
C PHE A 163 -19.24 -19.14 21.28
N PRO A 164 -20.39 -19.85 21.43
CA PRO A 164 -21.57 -19.30 22.06
C PRO A 164 -21.35 -18.96 23.55
N THR A 165 -20.28 -19.46 24.16
CA THR A 165 -19.85 -19.15 25.52
C THR A 165 -19.20 -17.77 25.64
N LEU A 166 -18.69 -17.18 24.55
CA LEU A 166 -18.10 -15.85 24.57
C LEU A 166 -19.18 -14.79 24.60
N THR A 167 -19.00 -13.80 25.48
CA THR A 167 -19.86 -12.62 25.49
C THR A 167 -19.66 -11.79 24.21
N LEU A 168 -20.68 -11.00 23.85
CA LEU A 168 -20.58 -10.07 22.71
C LEU A 168 -19.40 -9.10 22.87
N GLN A 169 -19.06 -8.73 24.11
CA GLN A 169 -17.91 -7.87 24.39
C GLN A 169 -16.59 -8.59 24.11
N GLU A 170 -16.42 -9.83 24.58
CA GLU A 170 -15.18 -10.58 24.35
C GLU A 170 -14.96 -10.86 22.86
N SER A 171 -16.00 -11.31 22.16
CA SER A 171 -15.96 -11.50 20.70
C SER A 171 -15.58 -10.20 19.97
N GLY A 172 -16.19 -9.07 20.36
CA GLY A 172 -15.86 -7.77 19.80
C GLY A 172 -14.45 -7.29 20.13
N ASN A 173 -13.93 -7.62 21.32
CA ASN A 173 -12.56 -7.28 21.72
C ASN A 173 -11.53 -8.08 20.90
N TRP A 174 -11.75 -9.39 20.72
CA TRP A 174 -10.90 -10.22 19.86
C TRP A 174 -10.92 -9.76 18.40
N ALA A 175 -12.10 -9.37 17.88
CA ALA A 175 -12.20 -8.80 16.54
C ALA A 175 -11.46 -7.45 16.44
N ALA A 176 -11.52 -6.62 17.48
CA ALA A 176 -10.78 -5.36 17.53
C ALA A 176 -9.25 -5.57 17.61
N MET A 177 -8.78 -6.63 18.28
CA MET A 177 -7.35 -6.96 18.31
C MET A 177 -6.80 -7.26 16.93
N PHE A 178 -7.56 -8.00 16.10
CA PHE A 178 -7.19 -8.20 14.69
C PHE A 178 -7.04 -6.85 13.98
N GLY A 179 -8.01 -5.95 14.08
CA GLY A 179 -7.90 -4.61 13.48
C GLY A 179 -6.77 -3.74 14.04
N LEU A 180 -6.35 -3.94 15.29
CA LEU A 180 -5.24 -3.22 15.93
C LEU A 180 -3.87 -3.72 15.47
N LEU A 181 -3.74 -5.00 15.10
CA LEU A 181 -2.48 -5.55 14.58
C LEU A 181 -1.98 -4.77 13.35
N ASN A 182 -2.91 -4.22 12.56
CA ASN A 182 -2.61 -3.36 11.41
C ASN A 182 -1.59 -2.26 11.71
N GLY A 183 -1.67 -1.66 12.90
CA GLY A 183 -0.78 -0.57 13.31
C GLY A 183 0.68 -0.99 13.43
N VAL A 184 0.94 -2.29 13.61
CA VAL A 184 2.28 -2.87 13.77
C VAL A 184 2.69 -3.65 12.52
N MET A 185 1.82 -4.53 12.02
CA MET A 185 2.18 -5.46 10.96
C MET A 185 2.31 -4.78 9.59
N ARG A 186 1.51 -3.75 9.29
CA ARG A 186 1.66 -3.01 8.02
C ARG A 186 3.01 -2.29 7.92
N PRO A 187 3.45 -1.48 8.91
CA PRO A 187 4.80 -0.91 8.89
C PRO A 187 5.90 -1.99 8.83
N LEU A 188 5.74 -3.09 9.57
CA LEU A 188 6.72 -4.19 9.54
C LEU A 188 6.83 -4.85 8.17
N GLY A 189 5.71 -5.09 7.48
CA GLY A 189 5.71 -5.65 6.13
C GLY A 189 6.41 -4.75 5.11
N GLY A 190 6.16 -3.44 5.18
CA GLY A 190 6.87 -2.44 4.38
C GLY A 190 8.38 -2.43 4.69
N PHE A 191 8.73 -2.40 5.99
CA PHE A 191 10.12 -2.45 6.44
C PHE A 191 10.87 -3.70 5.97
N ILE A 192 10.23 -4.88 6.01
CA ILE A 192 10.82 -6.13 5.51
C ILE A 192 11.05 -6.05 3.99
N SER A 193 10.08 -5.52 3.24
CA SER A 193 10.24 -5.29 1.79
C SER A 193 11.43 -4.37 1.49
N ASP A 194 11.58 -3.27 2.23
CA ASP A 194 12.69 -2.33 2.08
C ASP A 194 14.04 -2.90 2.53
N LEU A 195 14.07 -3.69 3.61
CA LEU A 195 15.28 -4.38 4.06
C LEU A 195 15.80 -5.36 3.01
N VAL A 196 14.90 -6.13 2.39
CA VAL A 196 15.24 -7.07 1.32
C VAL A 196 15.75 -6.32 0.09
N TYR A 197 15.13 -5.20 -0.26
CA TYR A 197 15.62 -4.33 -1.33
C TYR A 197 17.01 -3.77 -1.05
N ARG A 198 17.26 -3.27 0.16
CA ARG A 198 18.56 -2.73 0.54
C ARG A 198 19.69 -3.77 0.47
N ARG A 199 19.39 -5.05 0.68
CA ARG A 199 20.37 -6.14 0.57
C ARG A 199 20.62 -6.63 -0.85
N THR A 200 19.60 -6.56 -1.70
CA THR A 200 19.65 -7.18 -3.05
C THR A 200 19.72 -6.16 -4.18
N HIS A 201 19.42 -4.89 -3.90
CA HIS A 201 19.22 -3.80 -4.87
C HIS A 201 18.28 -4.18 -6.03
N SER A 202 17.34 -5.10 -5.79
CA SER A 202 16.49 -5.67 -6.83
C SER A 202 15.01 -5.52 -6.48
N VAL A 203 14.25 -4.89 -7.39
CA VAL A 203 12.79 -4.74 -7.26
C VAL A 203 12.09 -6.11 -7.36
N TRP A 204 12.71 -7.09 -8.02
CA TRP A 204 12.22 -8.47 -7.99
C TRP A 204 12.18 -9.04 -6.58
N ALA A 205 13.14 -8.70 -5.72
CA ALA A 205 13.17 -9.20 -4.36
C ALA A 205 12.00 -8.66 -3.54
N LYS A 206 11.65 -7.36 -3.69
CA LYS A 206 10.43 -6.77 -3.11
C LYS A 206 9.16 -7.47 -3.59
N LYS A 207 9.07 -7.71 -4.89
CA LYS A 207 7.94 -8.42 -5.48
C LYS A 207 7.81 -9.86 -4.97
N ILE A 208 8.94 -10.57 -4.80
CA ILE A 208 8.95 -11.92 -4.21
C ILE A 208 8.43 -11.88 -2.78
N VAL A 209 8.86 -10.92 -1.96
CA VAL A 209 8.32 -10.72 -0.61
C VAL A 209 6.81 -10.51 -0.65
N LEU A 210 6.32 -9.61 -1.49
CA LEU A 210 4.89 -9.36 -1.66
C LEU A 210 4.11 -10.65 -1.98
N HIS A 211 4.58 -11.45 -2.95
CA HIS A 211 3.92 -12.72 -3.28
C HIS A 211 4.03 -13.78 -2.20
N ILE A 212 5.13 -13.84 -1.45
CA ILE A 212 5.24 -14.75 -0.31
C ILE A 212 4.18 -14.39 0.73
N TYR A 213 4.03 -13.11 1.06
CA TYR A 213 2.99 -12.64 1.96
C TYR A 213 1.59 -12.99 1.42
N GLY A 214 1.30 -12.67 0.15
CA GLY A 214 0.01 -12.97 -0.49
C GLY A 214 -0.33 -14.47 -0.54
N LEU A 215 0.65 -15.33 -0.85
CA LEU A 215 0.47 -16.78 -0.86
C LEU A 215 0.24 -17.32 0.54
N LEU A 216 1.02 -16.89 1.53
CA LEU A 216 0.84 -17.29 2.93
C LEU A 216 -0.52 -16.86 3.46
N THR A 217 -0.97 -15.63 3.15
CA THR A 217 -2.34 -15.19 3.43
C THR A 217 -3.37 -16.16 2.86
N GLY A 218 -3.25 -16.52 1.58
CA GLY A 218 -4.14 -17.49 0.94
C GLY A 218 -4.12 -18.87 1.62
N VAL A 219 -2.94 -19.36 2.01
CA VAL A 219 -2.78 -20.63 2.75
C VAL A 219 -3.45 -20.58 4.11
N PHE A 220 -3.28 -19.50 4.89
CA PHE A 220 -3.96 -19.35 6.18
C PHE A 220 -5.47 -19.25 6.03
N LEU A 221 -5.98 -18.56 5.01
CA LEU A 221 -7.42 -18.50 4.71
C LEU A 221 -7.99 -19.89 4.37
N ILE A 222 -7.29 -20.66 3.53
CA ILE A 222 -7.66 -22.05 3.21
C ILE A 222 -7.59 -22.92 4.47
N ALA A 223 -6.54 -22.78 5.28
CA ALA A 223 -6.38 -23.55 6.52
C ALA A 223 -7.52 -23.29 7.51
N ILE A 224 -7.93 -22.03 7.68
CA ILE A 224 -9.11 -21.66 8.50
C ILE A 224 -10.38 -22.29 7.93
N GLY A 225 -10.55 -22.24 6.60
CA GLY A 225 -11.71 -22.79 5.92
C GLY A 225 -11.82 -24.32 6.00
N VAL A 226 -10.71 -25.05 5.87
CA VAL A 226 -10.69 -26.52 5.91
C VAL A 226 -10.76 -27.03 7.35
N THR A 227 -9.98 -26.43 8.26
CA THR A 227 -9.91 -26.89 9.65
C THR A 227 -11.21 -26.61 10.39
N ASN A 228 -11.95 -25.56 9.98
CA ASN A 228 -13.16 -25.08 10.65
C ASN A 228 -13.03 -25.14 12.18
N PRO A 229 -12.04 -24.44 12.76
CA PRO A 229 -11.63 -24.67 14.14
C PRO A 229 -12.75 -24.32 15.11
N HIS A 230 -13.06 -25.24 16.03
CA HIS A 230 -14.00 -25.01 17.13
C HIS A 230 -13.31 -24.93 18.50
N SER A 231 -11.97 -24.89 18.49
CA SER A 231 -11.14 -24.60 19.67
C SER A 231 -10.65 -23.14 19.62
N GLN A 232 -10.75 -22.44 20.75
CA GLN A 232 -10.35 -21.03 20.86
C GLN A 232 -8.88 -20.82 20.49
N THR A 233 -7.99 -21.68 21.01
CA THR A 233 -6.55 -21.59 20.76
C THR A 233 -6.23 -21.73 19.27
N THR A 234 -6.84 -22.71 18.60
CA THR A 234 -6.60 -22.96 17.17
C THR A 234 -7.15 -21.82 16.33
N MET A 235 -8.36 -21.33 16.62
CA MET A 235 -8.95 -20.22 15.87
C MET A 235 -8.15 -18.93 16.03
N PHE A 236 -7.82 -18.54 17.26
CA PHE A 236 -7.08 -17.30 17.51
C PHE A 236 -5.65 -17.38 16.97
N GLY A 237 -4.99 -18.54 17.08
CA GLY A 237 -3.67 -18.75 16.49
C GLY A 237 -3.68 -18.62 14.97
N LEU A 238 -4.68 -19.22 14.29
CA LEU A 238 -4.81 -19.12 12.84
C LEU A 238 -5.18 -17.71 12.37
N VAL A 239 -6.08 -17.01 13.07
CA VAL A 239 -6.46 -15.63 12.72
C VAL A 239 -5.32 -14.65 13.00
N ALA A 240 -4.55 -14.84 14.08
CA ALA A 240 -3.36 -14.03 14.35
C ALA A 240 -2.27 -14.28 13.29
N GLY A 241 -2.03 -15.54 12.92
CA GLY A 241 -1.12 -15.89 11.83
C GLY A 241 -1.56 -15.27 10.50
N LEU A 242 -2.85 -15.34 10.19
CA LEU A 242 -3.44 -14.66 9.03
C LEU A 242 -3.17 -13.15 9.06
N ALA A 243 -3.40 -12.48 10.21
CA ALA A 243 -3.21 -11.04 10.35
C ALA A 243 -1.78 -10.61 10.00
N ILE A 244 -0.77 -11.34 10.48
CA ILE A 244 0.65 -11.03 10.21
C ILE A 244 0.92 -10.97 8.69
N PHE A 245 0.45 -11.95 7.94
CA PHE A 245 0.70 -12.01 6.50
C PHE A 245 -0.25 -11.12 5.68
N LEU A 246 -1.51 -11.04 6.07
CA LEU A 246 -2.50 -10.21 5.39
C LEU A 246 -2.15 -8.73 5.49
N GLU A 247 -1.87 -8.26 6.70
CA GLU A 247 -1.55 -6.86 6.97
C GLU A 247 -0.11 -6.52 6.55
N GLY A 248 0.84 -7.43 6.79
CA GLY A 248 2.20 -7.28 6.28
C GLY A 248 2.25 -7.24 4.75
N GLY A 249 1.36 -7.99 4.07
CA GLY A 249 1.22 -7.94 2.62
C GLY A 249 0.79 -6.57 2.10
N ASN A 250 -0.12 -5.89 2.83
CA ASN A 250 -0.52 -4.52 2.52
C ASN A 250 0.64 -3.53 2.61
N GLY A 251 1.49 -3.69 3.63
CA GLY A 251 2.71 -2.89 3.78
C GLY A 251 3.73 -3.17 2.68
N ALA A 252 3.95 -4.45 2.35
CA ALA A 252 4.89 -4.86 1.31
C ALA A 252 4.48 -4.36 -0.08
N ASP A 253 3.16 -4.31 -0.36
CA ASP A 253 2.61 -3.82 -1.62
C ASP A 253 2.89 -2.32 -1.81
N PHE A 254 2.59 -1.50 -0.80
CA PHE A 254 2.90 -0.07 -0.85
C PHE A 254 4.40 0.23 -0.78
N GLY A 255 5.24 -0.72 -0.35
CA GLY A 255 6.69 -0.66 -0.52
C GLY A 255 7.16 -0.89 -1.97
N LEU A 256 6.37 -1.59 -2.79
CA LEU A 256 6.64 -1.85 -4.21
C LEU A 256 6.07 -0.76 -5.12
N VAL A 257 4.88 -0.22 -4.82
CA VAL A 257 4.15 0.77 -5.63
C VAL A 257 5.04 1.92 -6.17
N PRO A 258 5.89 2.59 -5.36
CA PRO A 258 6.73 3.69 -5.84
C PRO A 258 7.76 3.28 -6.91
N HIS A 259 8.09 1.99 -7.01
CA HIS A 259 9.11 1.45 -7.92
C HIS A 259 8.52 1.04 -9.27
N VAL A 260 7.19 0.95 -9.38
CA VAL A 260 6.51 0.48 -10.60
C VAL A 260 6.53 1.56 -11.68
N HIS A 261 5.96 2.73 -11.39
CA HIS A 261 6.03 3.93 -12.23
C HIS A 261 6.36 5.16 -11.36
N PRO A 262 7.65 5.46 -11.11
CA PRO A 262 8.06 6.58 -10.25
C PRO A 262 7.47 7.92 -10.71
N HIS A 263 7.46 8.17 -12.02
CA HIS A 263 6.90 9.37 -12.64
C HIS A 263 5.38 9.55 -12.40
N ALA A 264 4.66 8.45 -12.15
CA ALA A 264 3.21 8.41 -12.02
C ALA A 264 2.76 7.75 -10.70
N ASN A 265 3.56 7.86 -9.64
CA ASN A 265 3.32 7.18 -8.36
C ASN A 265 1.93 7.47 -7.78
N GLY A 266 1.41 8.70 -7.93
CA GLY A 266 0.06 9.06 -7.48
C GLY A 266 -1.06 8.28 -8.19
N ILE A 267 -0.88 7.97 -9.49
CA ILE A 267 -1.84 7.18 -10.26
C ILE A 267 -1.78 5.71 -9.83
N VAL A 268 -0.58 5.15 -9.71
CA VAL A 268 -0.38 3.74 -9.31
C VAL A 268 -0.92 3.48 -7.91
N SER A 269 -0.57 4.34 -6.95
CA SER A 269 -1.05 4.23 -5.56
C SER A 269 -2.56 4.45 -5.45
N GLY A 270 -3.12 5.42 -6.18
CA GLY A 270 -4.56 5.67 -6.22
C GLY A 270 -5.33 4.48 -6.79
N PHE A 271 -4.88 3.93 -7.92
CA PHE A 271 -5.52 2.77 -8.55
C PHE A 271 -5.39 1.50 -7.69
N THR A 272 -4.20 1.25 -7.13
CA THR A 272 -3.96 0.12 -6.22
C THR A 272 -4.86 0.21 -4.99
N GLY A 273 -4.98 1.39 -4.38
CA GLY A 273 -5.88 1.62 -3.25
C GLY A 273 -7.37 1.44 -3.62
N ALA A 274 -7.79 1.87 -4.81
CA ALA A 274 -9.14 1.64 -5.30
C ALA A 274 -9.43 0.14 -5.51
N ALA A 275 -8.47 -0.61 -6.07
CA ALA A 275 -8.58 -2.05 -6.26
C ALA A 275 -8.75 -2.81 -4.94
N GLY A 276 -8.03 -2.40 -3.88
CA GLY A 276 -8.20 -2.97 -2.54
C GLY A 276 -9.62 -2.79 -1.98
N ASN A 277 -10.18 -1.58 -2.08
CA ASN A 277 -11.56 -1.31 -1.66
C ASN A 277 -12.58 -2.10 -2.49
N PHE A 278 -12.35 -2.19 -3.80
CA PHE A 278 -13.17 -3.01 -4.69
C PHE A 278 -13.13 -4.49 -4.30
N GLY A 279 -11.97 -5.03 -3.94
CA GLY A 279 -11.83 -6.39 -3.38
C GLY A 279 -12.63 -6.59 -2.10
N GLY A 280 -12.66 -5.59 -1.22
CA GLY A 280 -13.48 -5.62 -0.01
C GLY A 280 -14.98 -5.77 -0.31
N ILE A 281 -15.48 -5.05 -1.32
CA ILE A 281 -16.88 -5.17 -1.77
C ILE A 281 -17.14 -6.58 -2.31
N ILE A 282 -16.28 -7.09 -3.20
CA ILE A 282 -16.45 -8.43 -3.80
C ILE A 282 -16.43 -9.52 -2.72
N PHE A 283 -15.47 -9.52 -1.82
CA PHE A 283 -15.39 -10.53 -0.76
C PHE A 283 -16.52 -10.39 0.27
N ALA A 284 -16.97 -9.18 0.60
CA ALA A 284 -18.16 -8.98 1.43
C ALA A 284 -19.43 -9.55 0.78
N ILE A 285 -19.55 -9.43 -0.56
CA ILE A 285 -20.64 -10.05 -1.32
C ILE A 285 -20.57 -11.59 -1.22
N ILE A 286 -19.38 -12.19 -1.32
CA ILE A 286 -19.22 -13.65 -1.13
C ILE A 286 -19.65 -14.07 0.29
N PHE A 287 -19.26 -13.31 1.33
CA PHE A 287 -19.75 -13.54 2.69
C PHE A 287 -21.27 -13.46 2.78
N ARG A 288 -21.89 -12.49 2.10
CA ARG A 288 -23.35 -12.29 2.11
C ARG A 288 -24.11 -13.43 1.45
N TYR A 289 -23.66 -13.95 0.31
CA TYR A 289 -24.34 -15.03 -0.41
C TYR A 289 -24.19 -16.40 0.25
N ASN A 290 -23.09 -16.64 0.96
CA ASN A 290 -22.85 -17.90 1.66
C ASN A 290 -23.42 -17.92 3.10
N GLY A 291 -24.03 -16.83 3.55
CA GLY A 291 -24.76 -16.74 4.81
C GLY A 291 -23.89 -17.06 6.03
N LYS A 292 -24.20 -18.16 6.72
CA LYS A 292 -23.50 -18.60 7.94
C LYS A 292 -22.32 -19.54 7.65
N ASP A 293 -22.08 -19.96 6.41
CA ASP A 293 -21.00 -20.90 6.07
C ASP A 293 -19.63 -20.20 5.99
N TYR A 294 -19.17 -19.63 7.10
CA TYR A 294 -17.92 -18.86 7.15
C TYR A 294 -16.70 -19.66 6.69
N ALA A 295 -16.60 -20.92 7.08
CA ALA A 295 -15.50 -21.81 6.67
C ALA A 295 -15.39 -21.91 5.14
N LYS A 296 -16.53 -22.08 4.45
CA LYS A 296 -16.58 -22.11 2.98
C LYS A 296 -16.13 -20.78 2.37
N VAL A 297 -16.51 -19.66 2.97
CA VAL A 297 -16.10 -18.33 2.47
C VAL A 297 -14.61 -18.09 2.66
N PHE A 298 -14.05 -18.40 3.83
CA PHE A 298 -12.61 -18.33 4.07
C PHE A 298 -11.84 -19.17 3.06
N TRP A 299 -12.33 -20.38 2.77
CA TRP A 299 -11.75 -21.23 1.73
C TRP A 299 -11.82 -20.60 0.33
N ILE A 300 -12.99 -20.08 -0.08
CA ILE A 300 -13.17 -19.44 -1.40
C ILE A 300 -12.22 -18.24 -1.55
N ILE A 301 -12.19 -17.33 -0.56
CA ILE A 301 -11.31 -16.15 -0.60
C ILE A 301 -9.85 -16.60 -0.63
N GLY A 302 -9.47 -17.61 0.17
CA GLY A 302 -8.12 -18.16 0.16
C GLY A 302 -7.70 -18.71 -1.19
N VAL A 303 -8.56 -19.48 -1.86
CA VAL A 303 -8.31 -20.00 -3.21
C VAL A 303 -8.18 -18.87 -4.23
N ILE A 304 -9.05 -17.87 -4.18
CA ILE A 304 -8.96 -16.68 -5.07
C ILE A 304 -7.64 -15.95 -4.84
N THR A 305 -7.24 -15.73 -3.59
CA THR A 305 -6.00 -15.05 -3.23
C THR A 305 -4.78 -15.80 -3.75
N VAL A 306 -4.72 -17.13 -3.59
CA VAL A 306 -3.62 -17.95 -4.14
C VAL A 306 -3.62 -17.90 -5.66
N ALA A 307 -4.78 -18.11 -6.30
CA ALA A 307 -4.91 -18.15 -7.75
C ALA A 307 -4.48 -16.82 -8.39
N LEU A 308 -4.92 -15.67 -7.84
CA LEU A 308 -4.53 -14.36 -8.35
C LEU A 308 -3.04 -14.08 -8.13
N ASN A 309 -2.48 -14.39 -6.96
CA ASN A 309 -1.05 -14.21 -6.71
C ASN A 309 -0.18 -15.03 -7.66
N LEU A 310 -0.55 -16.28 -7.95
CA LEU A 310 0.13 -17.11 -8.94
C LEU A 310 -0.07 -16.57 -10.37
N ALA A 311 -1.27 -16.11 -10.70
CA ALA A 311 -1.61 -15.58 -12.01
C ALA A 311 -0.90 -14.26 -12.33
N VAL A 312 -0.53 -13.44 -11.35
CA VAL A 312 0.26 -12.20 -11.57
C VAL A 312 1.75 -12.37 -11.27
N GLY A 313 2.14 -13.51 -10.68
CA GLY A 313 3.50 -13.80 -10.23
C GLY A 313 4.56 -13.78 -11.33
N TRP A 314 4.21 -14.09 -12.59
CA TRP A 314 5.15 -14.13 -13.72
C TRP A 314 5.38 -12.77 -14.40
N ILE A 315 4.56 -11.75 -14.11
CA ILE A 315 4.63 -10.44 -14.77
C ILE A 315 5.87 -9.67 -14.27
N LYS A 316 6.72 -9.12 -15.13
CA LYS A 316 7.91 -8.37 -14.67
C LYS A 316 7.52 -7.15 -13.82
N PRO A 317 8.22 -6.84 -12.72
CA PRO A 317 7.86 -5.73 -11.83
C PRO A 317 8.06 -4.34 -12.45
N ILE A 318 8.97 -4.20 -13.42
CA ILE A 318 9.29 -2.92 -14.07
C ILE A 318 8.94 -3.03 -15.58
N PRO A 319 8.32 -2.00 -16.19
CA PRO A 319 8.13 -1.91 -17.63
C PRO A 319 9.48 -1.91 -18.38
N LYS A 320 9.51 -2.48 -19.59
CA LYS A 320 10.70 -2.41 -20.46
C LYS A 320 10.97 -0.95 -20.86
N GLY A 321 12.20 -0.46 -20.67
CA GLY A 321 12.60 0.89 -21.07
C GLY A 321 12.55 1.96 -19.96
N GLN A 322 12.35 1.57 -18.71
CA GLN A 322 12.42 2.45 -17.54
C GLN A 322 13.71 2.17 -16.74
N ILE A 323 14.25 3.17 -16.04
CA ILE A 323 15.46 3.05 -15.19
C ILE A 323 15.31 1.84 -14.24
N GLY A 324 16.26 0.91 -14.27
CA GLY A 324 16.23 -0.35 -13.51
C GLY A 324 15.55 -1.53 -14.22
N GLY A 325 14.83 -1.29 -15.31
CA GLY A 325 14.30 -2.31 -16.21
C GLY A 325 15.32 -2.67 -17.30
N ARG A 326 16.40 -3.37 -16.94
CA ARG A 326 17.32 -3.99 -17.90
C ARG A 326 16.61 -5.07 -18.74
#